data_AF-A0A1I8MJN9-F1
#
_entry.id   AF-A0A1I8MJN9-F1
#
_cell.length_a   1.000
_cell.length_b   1.000
_cell.length_c   1.000
_cell.angle_alpha   90.00
_cell.angle_beta   90.00
_cell.angle_gamma   90.00
#
_symmetry.space_group_name_H-M   'P 1'
#
loop_
_entity.id
_entity.type
_entity.pdbx_description
1 polymer ?
#
loop_
_entity_poly.entity_id
_entity_poly.type
_entity_poly.pdbx_seq_one_letter_code
_entity_poly.pdbx_strand_id
1 'polypeptide(L)'
;MNSLSANSTGNCSGGITGIRPSSASDDQVGGGAAGGDADANSRRQATRVFKKSSSNGKITVYLGKRDFVDHSTHVDPIDGVVFIDPEYVKDRKVFGQVLAAFRYGREDLDVLGLTFRKDLYLANEQIYPPTQSERPLTRLQERLIKKLGPNAYPFYFEVPPYCPASVSLQPAPGDTGKSCGVDYELKAFVGKYLNSDARNPHPIHPPIIRLWFVFN
;
A
#
# COMPACT_ATOMS: atom_id res chain seq x y z
N MET A 1 -23.48 -49.52 28.88
CA MET A 1 -24.35 -48.36 29.15
C MET A 1 -24.65 -47.67 27.82
N ASN A 2 -25.86 -47.97 27.35
CA ASN A 2 -26.70 -47.41 26.28
C ASN A 2 -26.19 -46.97 24.89
N SER A 3 -27.01 -47.44 23.95
CA SER A 3 -27.03 -47.44 22.50
C SER A 3 -28.01 -46.41 21.90
N LEU A 4 -27.82 -46.11 20.60
CA LEU A 4 -28.82 -45.83 19.54
C LEU A 4 -29.92 -44.75 19.75
N SER A 5 -30.04 -43.82 18.80
CA SER A 5 -31.13 -43.76 17.80
C SER A 5 -31.23 -42.41 17.08
N ALA A 6 -31.53 -42.51 15.77
CA ALA A 6 -31.84 -41.46 14.82
C ALA A 6 -33.17 -40.73 15.06
N ASN A 7 -33.38 -39.59 14.39
CA ASN A 7 -34.52 -39.47 13.47
C ASN A 7 -34.34 -38.39 12.39
N SER A 8 -34.98 -38.69 11.27
CA SER A 8 -34.97 -38.06 9.94
C SER A 8 -36.33 -37.45 9.58
N THR A 9 -36.37 -36.46 8.68
CA THR A 9 -37.44 -36.14 7.70
C THR A 9 -37.05 -34.81 7.01
N GLY A 10 -37.22 -34.51 5.72
CA GLY A 10 -37.82 -35.13 4.52
C GLY A 10 -37.97 -33.99 3.49
N ASN A 11 -37.16 -33.97 2.42
CA ASN A 11 -37.52 -34.15 1.01
C ASN A 11 -38.71 -33.34 0.45
N CYS A 12 -38.49 -32.57 -0.63
CA CYS A 12 -39.27 -32.71 -1.87
C CYS A 12 -38.67 -31.94 -3.06
N SER A 13 -38.45 -32.70 -4.12
CA SER A 13 -38.17 -32.35 -5.50
C SER A 13 -39.48 -32.09 -6.28
N GLY A 14 -39.40 -31.32 -7.36
CA GLY A 14 -40.51 -31.17 -8.32
C GLY A 14 -40.14 -30.28 -9.49
N GLY A 15 -39.75 -30.89 -10.62
CA GLY A 15 -39.70 -30.23 -11.93
C GLY A 15 -40.99 -30.49 -12.70
N ILE A 16 -41.41 -29.55 -13.56
CA ILE A 16 -42.47 -29.73 -14.56
C ILE A 16 -42.16 -28.88 -15.81
N THR A 17 -42.14 -29.58 -16.95
CA THR A 17 -42.42 -29.25 -18.38
C THR A 17 -42.84 -27.80 -18.73
N GLY A 18 -42.44 -27.14 -19.82
CA GLY A 18 -42.17 -27.58 -21.18
C GLY A 18 -43.40 -27.34 -22.09
N ILE A 19 -43.56 -26.16 -22.70
CA ILE A 19 -44.48 -25.91 -23.85
C ILE A 19 -43.92 -24.80 -24.77
N ARG A 20 -43.81 -25.10 -26.08
CA ARG A 20 -43.66 -24.20 -27.25
C ARG A 20 -45.04 -23.85 -27.83
N PRO A 21 -45.19 -22.69 -28.50
CA PRO A 21 -45.58 -22.69 -29.94
C PRO A 21 -44.74 -21.68 -30.77
N SER A 22 -44.15 -22.03 -31.94
CA SER A 22 -44.64 -21.82 -33.33
C SER A 22 -45.04 -20.36 -33.65
N SER A 23 -44.25 -19.53 -34.37
CA SER A 23 -43.91 -19.48 -35.82
C SER A 23 -44.66 -18.36 -36.57
N ALA A 24 -43.94 -17.35 -37.10
CA ALA A 24 -44.24 -16.48 -38.26
C ALA A 24 -43.13 -15.37 -38.32
N SER A 25 -42.14 -15.42 -39.23
CA SER A 25 -42.02 -14.70 -40.54
C SER A 25 -42.21 -13.18 -40.43
N ASP A 26 -41.43 -12.25 -41.00
CA ASP A 26 -40.19 -12.10 -41.78
C ASP A 26 -39.80 -10.61 -41.51
N ASP A 27 -38.54 -10.16 -41.49
CA ASP A 27 -37.90 -9.57 -42.67
C ASP A 27 -36.43 -9.22 -42.38
N GLN A 28 -35.61 -9.32 -43.43
CA GLN A 28 -34.19 -8.99 -43.57
C GLN A 28 -33.89 -7.53 -43.14
N VAL A 29 -32.66 -7.17 -42.73
CA VAL A 29 -31.57 -6.78 -43.64
C VAL A 29 -30.22 -6.91 -42.93
N GLY A 30 -29.28 -7.58 -43.60
CA GLY A 30 -27.89 -7.66 -43.20
C GLY A 30 -27.10 -6.39 -43.50
N GLY A 31 -26.12 -6.13 -42.64
CA GLY A 31 -25.04 -5.17 -42.86
C GLY A 31 -23.87 -5.59 -41.99
N GLY A 32 -22.94 -6.37 -42.57
CA GLY A 32 -21.74 -6.82 -41.88
C GLY A 32 -20.78 -5.66 -41.61
N ALA A 33 -20.29 -5.61 -40.39
CA ALA A 33 -19.02 -4.98 -40.06
C ALA A 33 -18.30 -5.90 -39.06
N ALA A 34 -17.31 -6.63 -39.57
CA ALA A 34 -16.28 -7.23 -38.74
C ALA A 34 -15.49 -6.10 -38.08
N GLY A 35 -15.55 -6.01 -36.76
CA GLY A 35 -14.79 -5.08 -35.95
C GLY A 35 -14.59 -5.71 -34.58
N GLY A 36 -13.34 -6.05 -34.26
CA GLY A 36 -12.96 -6.96 -33.20
C GLY A 36 -13.57 -6.67 -31.83
N ASP A 37 -14.24 -7.68 -31.28
CA ASP A 37 -14.49 -7.85 -29.85
C ASP A 37 -13.16 -8.09 -29.13
N ALA A 38 -12.44 -7.01 -28.85
CA ALA A 38 -11.21 -7.02 -28.08
C ALA A 38 -11.24 -6.00 -26.95
N ASP A 39 -12.33 -5.95 -26.15
CA ASP A 39 -12.25 -5.26 -24.85
C ASP A 39 -13.27 -5.71 -23.79
N ALA A 40 -13.75 -6.96 -23.86
CA ALA A 40 -14.69 -7.51 -22.88
C ALA A 40 -14.02 -8.26 -21.71
N ASN A 41 -12.70 -8.14 -21.53
CA ASN A 41 -11.96 -8.89 -20.48
C ASN A 41 -11.15 -8.04 -19.49
N SER A 42 -11.28 -6.71 -19.50
CA SER A 42 -10.93 -5.92 -18.31
C SER A 42 -12.04 -6.07 -17.26
N ARG A 43 -12.25 -7.31 -16.78
CA ARG A 43 -12.93 -7.54 -15.51
C ARG A 43 -12.21 -6.66 -14.52
N ARG A 44 -12.93 -5.64 -14.00
CA ARG A 44 -12.47 -4.65 -13.02
C ARG A 44 -11.81 -5.36 -11.84
N GLN A 45 -10.53 -5.72 -11.96
CA GLN A 45 -9.76 -6.23 -10.85
C GLN A 45 -9.70 -5.06 -9.87
N ALA A 46 -10.29 -5.27 -8.69
CA ALA A 46 -10.23 -4.30 -7.62
C ALA A 46 -8.75 -4.04 -7.33
N THR A 47 -8.29 -2.82 -7.60
CA THR A 47 -6.91 -2.42 -7.30
C THR A 47 -6.68 -2.63 -5.81
N ARG A 48 -5.77 -3.54 -5.46
CA ARG A 48 -5.39 -3.79 -4.07
C ARG A 48 -4.76 -2.52 -3.51
N VAL A 49 -5.18 -2.10 -2.33
CA VAL A 49 -4.62 -0.93 -1.62
C VAL A 49 -4.17 -1.37 -0.25
N PHE A 50 -2.94 -1.01 0.11
CA PHE A 50 -2.38 -1.21 1.42
C PHE A 50 -2.64 0.03 2.27
N LYS A 51 -3.04 -0.16 3.52
CA LYS A 51 -3.20 0.96 4.46
C LYS A 51 -2.52 0.66 5.77
N LYS A 52 -2.04 1.70 6.45
CA LYS A 52 -1.65 1.61 7.86
C LYS A 52 -1.99 2.91 8.57
N SER A 53 -2.67 2.76 9.70
CA SER A 53 -3.05 3.87 10.57
C SER A 53 -1.98 4.09 11.63
N SER A 54 -1.88 5.34 12.10
CA SER A 54 -1.20 5.66 13.33
C SER A 54 -1.84 4.91 14.50
N SER A 55 -1.11 4.71 15.57
CA SER A 55 -1.57 4.07 16.82
C SER A 55 -2.88 4.66 17.36
N ASN A 56 -3.06 5.98 17.25
CA ASN A 56 -4.26 6.69 17.69
C ASN A 56 -5.36 6.75 16.61
N GLY A 57 -5.14 6.15 15.43
CA GLY A 57 -6.09 6.12 14.32
C GLY A 57 -6.31 7.46 13.59
N LYS A 58 -5.65 8.54 14.02
CA LYS A 58 -5.89 9.91 13.53
C LYS A 58 -5.25 10.21 12.18
N ILE A 59 -4.28 9.40 11.76
CA ILE A 59 -3.63 9.50 10.45
C ILE A 59 -3.59 8.11 9.84
N THR A 60 -3.94 7.99 8.57
CA THR A 60 -3.85 6.72 7.84
C THR A 60 -3.20 6.92 6.49
N VAL A 61 -2.13 6.17 6.23
CA VAL A 61 -1.42 6.16 4.94
C VAL A 61 -2.00 5.06 4.07
N TYR A 62 -2.23 5.36 2.79
CA TYR A 62 -2.70 4.44 1.75
C TYR A 62 -1.68 4.38 0.61
N LEU A 63 -1.35 3.17 0.16
CA LEU A 63 -0.42 2.88 -0.94
C LEU A 63 -1.01 1.87 -1.91
N GLY A 64 -0.72 2.01 -3.20
CA GLY A 64 -1.11 1.03 -4.21
C GLY A 64 -0.25 -0.23 -4.18
N LYS A 65 1.02 -0.09 -3.82
CA LYS A 65 2.01 -1.18 -3.78
C LYS A 65 2.98 -1.01 -2.62
N ARG A 66 3.65 -2.11 -2.27
CA ARG A 66 4.75 -2.15 -1.29
C ARG A 66 6.08 -2.54 -1.91
N ASP A 67 6.03 -3.13 -3.10
CA ASP A 67 7.18 -3.53 -3.90
C ASP A 67 7.33 -2.52 -5.03
N PHE A 68 8.49 -1.87 -5.10
CA PHE A 68 8.82 -0.85 -6.10
C PHE A 68 9.97 -1.38 -6.95
N VAL A 69 9.75 -1.43 -8.27
CA VAL A 69 10.72 -1.98 -9.22
C VAL A 69 11.71 -0.90 -9.62
N ASP A 70 13.00 -1.24 -9.59
CA ASP A 70 14.06 -0.47 -10.24
C ASP A 70 14.21 -0.92 -11.70
N HIS A 71 14.06 0.02 -12.65
CA HIS A 71 14.17 -0.19 -14.09
C HIS A 71 15.54 0.24 -14.65
N SER A 72 16.58 0.34 -13.82
CA SER A 72 17.94 0.84 -14.12
C SER A 72 18.04 2.33 -14.49
N THR A 73 17.02 2.89 -15.12
CA THR A 73 16.93 4.31 -15.51
C THR A 73 16.14 5.15 -14.51
N HIS A 74 15.16 4.51 -13.86
CA HIS A 74 14.27 5.12 -12.88
C HIS A 74 13.73 4.02 -11.97
N VAL A 75 13.30 4.44 -10.79
CA VAL A 75 12.58 3.59 -9.86
C VAL A 75 11.11 3.94 -9.92
N ASP A 76 10.26 2.91 -9.85
CA ASP A 76 8.82 3.10 -9.68
C ASP A 76 8.53 4.13 -8.56
N PRO A 77 7.75 5.19 -8.84
CA PRO A 77 7.50 6.22 -7.85
C PRO A 77 6.65 5.69 -6.69
N ILE A 78 6.87 6.24 -5.50
CA ILE A 78 6.03 5.99 -4.33
C ILE A 78 4.88 7.01 -4.34
N ASP A 79 3.73 6.58 -4.84
CA ASP A 79 2.51 7.37 -4.82
C ASP A 79 1.48 6.85 -3.80
N GLY A 80 0.84 7.78 -3.11
CA GLY A 80 -0.17 7.43 -2.12
C GLY A 80 -0.98 8.61 -1.62
N VAL A 81 -1.80 8.33 -0.62
CA VAL A 81 -2.68 9.30 0.03
C VAL A 81 -2.58 9.15 1.55
N VAL A 82 -2.54 10.28 2.26
CA VAL A 82 -2.69 10.33 3.71
C VAL A 82 -4.07 10.87 4.04
N PHE A 83 -4.85 10.07 4.76
CA PHE A 83 -6.09 10.51 5.37
C PHE A 83 -5.81 11.09 6.76
N ILE A 84 -6.30 12.29 7.02
CA ILE A 84 -5.96 13.08 8.22
C ILE A 84 -7.23 13.47 8.97
N ASP A 85 -7.28 13.23 10.27
CA ASP A 85 -8.29 13.82 11.14
C ASP A 85 -7.96 15.31 11.41
N PRO A 86 -8.78 16.27 10.95
CA PRO A 86 -8.54 17.71 11.12
C PRO A 86 -8.47 18.14 12.59
N GLU A 87 -9.28 17.51 13.46
CA GLU A 87 -9.35 17.84 14.89
C GLU A 87 -8.06 17.46 15.61
N TYR A 88 -7.36 16.45 15.09
CA TYR A 88 -6.08 16.01 15.62
C TYR A 88 -4.94 16.95 15.19
N VAL A 89 -4.89 17.36 13.93
CA VAL A 89 -3.75 18.11 13.39
C VAL A 89 -3.76 19.57 13.83
N LYS A 90 -4.93 20.23 13.89
CA LYS A 90 -5.07 21.64 14.28
C LYS A 90 -4.09 22.56 13.53
N ASP A 91 -3.21 23.24 14.25
CA ASP A 91 -2.19 24.18 13.76
C ASP A 91 -0.87 23.50 13.33
N ARG A 92 -0.78 22.17 13.42
CA ARG A 92 0.41 21.40 13.08
C ARG A 92 0.43 20.99 11.61
N LYS A 93 1.57 20.47 11.18
CA LYS A 93 1.80 20.00 9.81
C LYS A 93 1.93 18.49 9.79
N VAL A 94 1.58 17.88 8.65
CA VAL A 94 1.84 16.46 8.38
C VAL A 94 2.91 16.35 7.31
N PHE A 95 3.93 15.57 7.59
CA PHE A 95 5.05 15.32 6.69
C PHE A 95 5.09 13.85 6.29
N GLY A 96 5.42 13.60 5.03
CA GLY A 96 5.87 12.30 4.54
C GLY A 96 7.40 12.23 4.56
N GLN A 97 7.95 11.07 4.85
CA GLN A 97 9.39 10.82 4.82
C GLN A 97 9.67 9.44 4.24
N VAL A 98 10.59 9.38 3.28
CA VAL A 98 11.18 8.14 2.78
C VAL A 98 12.63 8.10 3.22
N LEU A 99 12.98 7.08 3.99
CA LEU A 99 14.33 6.85 4.48
C LEU A 99 14.83 5.50 4.00
N ALA A 100 15.97 5.49 3.30
CA ALA A 100 16.77 4.29 3.10
C ALA A 100 17.91 4.30 4.11
N ALA A 101 18.05 3.22 4.88
CA ALA A 101 19.13 3.10 5.86
C ALA A 101 19.77 1.71 5.81
N PHE A 102 21.11 1.70 5.79
CA PHE A 102 21.88 0.49 6.09
C PHE A 102 21.94 0.30 7.60
N ARG A 103 21.66 -0.92 8.06
CA ARG A 103 21.70 -1.31 9.47
C ARG A 103 22.53 -2.57 9.65
N TYR A 104 23.44 -2.52 10.61
CA TYR A 104 24.29 -3.64 11.02
C TYR A 104 24.42 -3.66 12.54
N GLY A 105 24.44 -4.85 13.14
CA GLY A 105 24.68 -5.05 14.58
C GLY A 105 23.55 -5.78 15.31
N ARG A 106 23.92 -6.43 16.42
CA ARG A 106 23.03 -7.13 17.36
C ARG A 106 22.55 -6.15 18.44
N GLU A 107 21.27 -6.21 18.83
CA GLU A 107 20.73 -5.34 19.90
C GLU A 107 21.04 -5.85 21.32
N ASP A 108 21.61 -7.06 21.46
CA ASP A 108 21.74 -7.82 22.72
C ASP A 108 23.19 -8.10 23.18
N LEU A 109 24.22 -7.75 22.41
CA LEU A 109 25.63 -7.94 22.76
C LEU A 109 26.38 -6.61 22.96
N ASP A 110 25.98 -5.88 24.00
CA ASP A 110 26.57 -4.60 24.42
C ASP A 110 27.99 -4.72 25.06
N VAL A 111 28.65 -5.88 24.95
CA VAL A 111 30.00 -6.05 25.49
C VAL A 111 31.09 -5.63 24.48
N LEU A 112 30.76 -5.55 23.18
CA LEU A 112 31.58 -4.86 22.16
C LEU A 112 30.82 -3.78 21.35
N GLY A 113 29.48 -3.71 21.45
CA GLY A 113 28.70 -2.45 21.39
C GLY A 113 28.63 -1.65 20.08
N LEU A 114 28.80 -2.25 18.89
CA LEU A 114 28.77 -1.51 17.62
C LEU A 114 27.46 -1.76 16.85
N THR A 115 26.40 -1.05 17.21
CA THR A 115 25.26 -0.85 16.30
C THR A 115 25.66 0.21 15.27
N PHE A 116 25.68 -0.17 14.00
CA PHE A 116 25.96 0.74 12.90
C PHE A 116 24.69 1.00 12.11
N ARG A 117 24.36 2.28 11.98
CA ARG A 117 23.30 2.74 11.09
C ARG A 117 23.84 3.86 10.23
N LYS A 118 23.70 3.71 8.92
CA LYS A 118 24.01 4.76 7.96
C LYS A 118 22.76 5.07 7.16
N ASP A 119 22.28 6.31 7.26
CA ASP A 119 21.23 6.79 6.37
C ASP A 119 21.85 7.00 4.98
N LEU A 120 21.25 6.35 3.97
CA LEU A 120 21.73 6.32 2.59
C LEU A 120 20.93 7.28 1.69
N TYR A 121 19.64 7.44 2.00
CA TYR A 121 18.73 8.33 1.30
C TYR A 121 17.69 8.88 2.27
N LEU A 122 17.38 10.17 2.17
CA LEU A 122 16.34 10.82 2.96
C LEU A 122 15.61 11.83 2.08
N ALA A 123 14.32 11.60 1.88
CA ALA A 123 13.41 12.58 1.30
C ALA A 123 12.30 12.92 2.29
N ASN A 124 11.92 14.20 2.32
CA ASN A 124 10.81 14.67 3.13
C ASN A 124 9.91 15.57 2.30
N GLU A 125 8.60 15.47 2.50
CA GLU A 125 7.58 16.28 1.83
C GLU A 125 6.55 16.75 2.85
N GLN A 126 6.11 18.02 2.76
CA GLN A 126 4.97 18.50 3.53
C GLN A 126 3.67 18.12 2.81
N ILE A 127 2.90 17.22 3.40
CA ILE A 127 1.64 16.72 2.86
C ILE A 127 0.47 17.62 3.29
N TYR A 128 0.49 18.09 4.54
CA TYR A 128 -0.51 18.99 5.09
C TYR A 128 0.13 20.12 5.91
N PRO A 129 -0.34 21.37 5.78
CA PRO A 129 -1.28 21.86 4.77
C PRO A 129 -0.73 21.65 3.34
N PRO A 130 -1.60 21.43 2.33
CA PRO A 130 -1.16 21.23 0.95
C PRO A 130 -0.30 22.39 0.47
N THR A 131 0.84 22.07 -0.11
CA THR A 131 1.66 23.05 -0.85
C THR A 131 1.25 23.03 -2.32
N GLN A 132 1.53 24.10 -3.08
CA GLN A 132 1.30 24.08 -4.53
C GLN A 132 2.19 22.98 -5.14
N SER A 133 1.56 21.87 -5.51
CA SER A 133 2.19 20.83 -6.30
C SER A 133 1.82 21.04 -7.75
N GLU A 134 2.81 21.21 -8.62
CA GLU A 134 2.62 21.29 -10.07
C GLU A 134 2.34 19.92 -10.71
N ARG A 135 2.44 18.83 -9.92
CA ARG A 135 2.31 17.47 -10.43
C ARG A 135 0.84 17.04 -10.55
N PRO A 136 0.42 16.46 -11.68
CA PRO A 136 -0.92 15.89 -11.81
C PRO A 136 -1.08 14.67 -10.88
N LEU A 137 -2.30 14.45 -10.41
CA LEU A 137 -2.62 13.31 -9.55
C LEU A 137 -2.50 11.99 -10.32
N THR A 138 -2.06 10.93 -9.63
CA THR A 138 -2.08 9.59 -10.19
C THR A 138 -3.51 9.02 -10.17
N ARG A 139 -3.80 8.06 -11.07
CA ARG A 139 -5.10 7.36 -11.09
C ARG A 139 -5.46 6.72 -9.74
N LEU A 140 -4.46 6.28 -8.98
CA LEU A 140 -4.65 5.75 -7.63
C LEU A 140 -5.10 6.86 -6.67
N GLN A 141 -4.38 7.98 -6.66
CA GLN A 141 -4.66 9.13 -5.80
C GLN A 141 -6.07 9.69 -6.09
N GLU A 142 -6.44 9.88 -7.35
CA GLU A 142 -7.78 10.33 -7.74
C GLU A 142 -8.88 9.42 -7.17
N ARG A 143 -8.72 8.10 -7.33
CA ARG A 143 -9.68 7.11 -6.81
C ARG A 143 -9.75 7.13 -5.28
N LEU A 144 -8.61 7.25 -4.60
CA LEU A 144 -8.56 7.28 -3.14
C LEU A 144 -9.13 8.57 -2.59
N ILE A 145 -8.82 9.73 -3.16
CA ILE A 145 -9.38 11.02 -2.75
C ILE A 145 -10.90 11.02 -2.96
N LYS A 146 -11.38 10.57 -4.12
CA LYS A 146 -12.82 10.43 -4.38
C LYS A 146 -13.51 9.50 -3.37
N LYS A 147 -12.83 8.44 -2.93
CA LYS A 147 -13.38 7.45 -1.99
C LYS A 147 -13.31 7.89 -0.52
N LEU A 148 -12.24 8.58 -0.12
CA LEU A 148 -11.95 8.94 1.27
C LEU A 148 -12.48 10.34 1.64
N GLY A 149 -12.72 11.19 0.64
CA GLY A 149 -13.27 12.54 0.83
C GLY A 149 -12.20 13.63 0.99
N PRO A 150 -12.58 14.82 1.46
CA PRO A 150 -11.74 16.03 1.40
C PRO A 150 -10.51 16.01 2.32
N ASN A 151 -10.49 15.12 3.31
CA ASN A 151 -9.38 14.99 4.26
C ASN A 151 -8.28 14.03 3.78
N ALA A 152 -8.28 13.71 2.49
CA ALA A 152 -7.37 12.79 1.84
C ALA A 152 -6.37 13.59 1.01
N TYR A 153 -5.11 13.58 1.42
CA TYR A 153 -4.06 14.41 0.85
C TYR A 153 -3.02 13.56 0.12
N PRO A 154 -2.75 13.82 -1.17
CA PRO A 154 -1.80 13.04 -1.96
C PRO A 154 -0.36 13.33 -1.53
N PHE A 155 0.53 12.36 -1.75
CA PHE A 155 1.98 12.53 -1.67
C PHE A 155 2.65 11.72 -2.77
N TYR A 156 3.88 12.11 -3.12
CA TYR A 156 4.61 11.47 -4.21
C TYR A 156 6.13 11.58 -4.01
N PHE A 157 6.81 10.44 -3.91
CA PHE A 157 8.28 10.40 -3.80
C PHE A 157 8.92 9.70 -5.00
N GLU A 158 9.96 10.32 -5.53
CA GLU A 158 10.88 9.73 -6.50
C GLU A 158 12.13 9.29 -5.77
N VAL A 159 12.47 8.00 -5.87
CA VAL A 159 13.74 7.48 -5.36
C VAL A 159 14.75 7.55 -6.51
N PRO A 160 15.93 8.16 -6.30
CA PRO A 160 16.96 8.19 -7.34
C PRO A 160 17.43 6.79 -7.75
N PRO A 161 17.77 6.56 -9.02
CA PRO A 161 18.18 5.24 -9.53
C PRO A 161 19.54 4.76 -8.99
N TYR A 162 20.33 5.64 -8.38
CA TYR A 162 21.59 5.26 -7.72
C TYR A 162 21.39 4.82 -6.26
N CYS A 163 20.17 4.83 -5.75
CA CYS A 163 19.88 4.35 -4.41
C CYS A 163 19.93 2.80 -4.38
N PRO A 164 20.52 2.19 -3.33
CA PRO A 164 20.73 0.75 -3.31
C PRO A 164 19.43 -0.04 -3.15
N ALA A 165 19.44 -1.29 -3.63
CA ALA A 165 18.36 -2.25 -3.40
C ALA A 165 18.02 -2.47 -1.94
N SER A 166 16.76 -2.83 -1.66
CA SER A 166 16.44 -3.40 -0.37
C SER A 166 17.00 -4.82 -0.31
N VAL A 167 17.89 -5.06 0.65
CA VAL A 167 18.54 -6.36 0.85
C VAL A 167 18.65 -6.60 2.35
N SER A 168 18.29 -7.80 2.79
CA SER A 168 18.40 -8.20 4.19
C SER A 168 19.10 -9.55 4.27
N LEU A 169 20.20 -9.60 5.04
CA LEU A 169 20.89 -10.83 5.41
C LEU A 169 20.11 -11.49 6.54
N GLN A 170 19.73 -12.75 6.32
CA GLN A 170 19.09 -13.56 7.34
C GLN A 170 20.14 -13.96 8.40
N PRO A 171 19.86 -13.77 9.70
CA PRO A 171 20.73 -14.26 10.76
C PRO A 171 20.89 -15.79 10.71
N ALA A 172 22.01 -16.29 11.21
CA ALA A 172 22.22 -17.73 11.33
C ALA A 172 21.23 -18.34 12.35
N PRO A 173 20.85 -19.62 12.22
CA PRO A 173 20.05 -20.30 13.23
C PRO A 173 20.71 -20.21 14.62
N GLY A 174 20.03 -19.59 15.59
CA GLY A 174 20.55 -19.34 16.94
C GLY A 174 21.11 -17.93 17.17
N ASP A 175 21.15 -17.08 16.14
CA ASP A 175 21.40 -15.65 16.27
C ASP A 175 20.10 -14.91 16.60
N THR A 176 20.12 -14.10 17.65
CA THR A 176 18.96 -13.32 18.15
C THR A 176 18.97 -11.88 17.64
N GLY A 177 19.92 -11.52 16.77
CA GLY A 177 20.00 -10.20 16.14
C GLY A 177 18.94 -9.93 15.07
N LYS A 178 18.66 -8.65 14.82
CA LYS A 178 17.89 -8.22 13.64
C LYS A 178 18.70 -8.44 12.36
N SER A 179 18.01 -8.68 11.25
CA SER A 179 18.62 -8.81 9.92
C SER A 179 19.49 -7.59 9.59
N CYS A 180 20.73 -7.83 9.16
CA CYS A 180 21.61 -6.79 8.62
C CYS A 180 21.18 -6.46 7.19
N GLY A 181 21.11 -5.19 6.81
CA GLY A 181 20.65 -4.88 5.46
C GLY A 181 20.36 -3.42 5.17
N VAL A 182 19.86 -3.18 3.96
CA VAL A 182 19.29 -1.91 3.52
C VAL A 182 17.77 -2.04 3.53
N ASP A 183 17.14 -1.21 4.35
CA ASP A 183 15.69 -1.13 4.45
C ASP A 183 15.19 0.25 3.99
N TYR A 184 14.02 0.28 3.35
CA TYR A 184 13.29 1.50 3.03
C TYR A 184 12.06 1.65 3.94
N GLU A 185 11.92 2.84 4.51
CA GLU A 185 10.89 3.15 5.50
C GLU A 185 10.11 4.38 5.05
N LEU A 186 8.79 4.21 4.87
CA LEU A 186 7.86 5.32 4.65
C LEU A 186 7.19 5.68 5.97
N LYS A 187 7.34 6.94 6.36
CA LYS A 187 6.68 7.53 7.53
C LYS A 187 5.77 8.65 7.11
N ALA A 188 4.63 8.74 7.78
CA ALA A 188 3.87 9.97 7.87
C ALA A 188 3.83 10.39 9.34
N PHE A 189 4.12 11.65 9.64
CA PHE A 189 4.17 12.13 11.02
C PHE A 189 3.67 13.56 11.14
N VAL A 190 3.23 13.94 12.35
CA VAL A 190 2.79 15.30 12.66
C VAL A 190 3.90 16.04 13.37
N GLY A 191 4.20 17.27 12.92
CA GLY A 191 5.21 18.12 13.53
C GLY A 191 4.92 19.60 13.33
N LYS A 192 5.62 20.46 14.05
CA LYS A 192 5.59 21.92 13.81
C LYS A 192 6.47 22.31 12.61
N TYR A 193 7.60 21.64 12.47
CA TYR A 193 8.60 21.86 11.43
C TYR A 193 9.11 20.51 10.89
N LEU A 194 9.75 20.52 9.72
CA LEU A 194 10.29 19.34 9.03
C LEU A 194 11.32 18.55 9.87
N ASN A 195 11.81 19.14 10.96
CA ASN A 195 12.91 18.61 11.77
C ASN A 195 12.65 18.76 13.27
N SER A 196 11.50 18.30 13.78
CA SER A 196 11.24 18.42 15.22
C SER A 196 11.99 17.40 16.08
N ASP A 197 12.47 16.25 15.57
CA ASP A 197 13.07 15.21 16.42
C ASP A 197 14.13 14.31 15.73
N ALA A 198 15.09 14.88 14.99
CA ALA A 198 16.19 14.08 14.43
C ALA A 198 17.16 13.49 15.50
N ARG A 199 17.03 13.87 16.77
CA ARG A 199 17.97 13.48 17.85
C ARG A 199 17.36 12.64 18.97
N ASN A 200 16.09 12.25 18.89
CA ASN A 200 15.46 11.37 19.87
C ASN A 200 14.64 10.28 19.14
N PRO A 201 15.24 9.12 18.82
CA PRO A 201 14.63 8.09 18.00
C PRO A 201 13.75 7.15 18.82
N HIS A 202 12.97 7.68 19.77
CA HIS A 202 11.74 7.02 20.15
C HIS A 202 10.64 7.63 19.30
N PRO A 203 10.33 7.03 18.13
CA PRO A 203 9.03 7.25 17.56
C PRO A 203 8.03 7.00 18.68
N ILE A 204 7.26 8.01 19.06
CA ILE A 204 6.13 7.80 19.98
C ILE A 204 5.25 6.67 19.41
N HIS A 205 5.33 6.39 18.09
CA HIS A 205 4.71 5.24 17.42
C HIS A 205 5.61 4.61 16.34
N PRO A 206 5.63 3.27 16.20
CA PRO A 206 6.42 2.58 15.19
C PRO A 206 6.13 3.07 13.77
N PRO A 207 7.11 2.96 12.84
CA PRO A 207 6.92 3.39 11.45
C PRO A 207 5.63 2.92 10.83
N ILE A 208 5.00 3.81 10.08
CA ILE A 208 3.69 3.55 9.51
C ILE A 208 3.79 2.49 8.40
N ILE A 209 4.74 2.49 7.45
CA ILE A 209 4.88 1.37 6.48
C ILE A 209 6.37 1.07 6.18
N ARG A 210 6.76 -0.21 6.17
CA ARG A 210 8.01 -0.66 5.52
C ARG A 210 7.75 -0.88 4.04
N LEU A 211 8.63 -0.36 3.19
CA LEU A 211 8.61 -0.53 1.75
C LEU A 211 9.72 -1.51 1.34
N TRP A 212 9.46 -2.30 0.30
CA TRP A 212 10.43 -3.18 -0.31
C TRP A 212 10.76 -2.64 -1.70
N PHE A 213 12.04 -2.49 -2.00
CA PHE A 213 12.53 -2.13 -3.33
C PHE A 213 13.17 -3.35 -3.94
N VAL A 214 12.60 -3.81 -5.05
CA VAL A 214 13.00 -5.03 -5.74
C VAL A 214 13.69 -4.64 -7.03
N PHE A 215 14.87 -5.20 -7.28
CA PHE A 215 15.59 -5.03 -8.53
C PHE A 215 15.18 -6.13 -9.50
N ASN A 216 15.24 -5.81 -10.79
CA ASN A 216 15.15 -6.77 -11.89
C ASN A 216 16.48 -6.77 -12.66
#